data_AF-A0AA96QVL7-F1
#
_entry.id   AF-A0AA96QVL7-F1
#
_cell.length_a   1.000
_cell.length_b   1.000
_cell.length_c   1.000
_cell.angle_alpha   90.00
_cell.angle_beta   90.00
_cell.angle_gamma   90.00
#
_symmetry.space_group_name_H-M   'P 1'
#
loop_
_entity.id
_entity.type
_entity.pdbx_description
1 polymer ?
#
loop_
_entity_poly.entity_id
_entity_poly.type
_entity_poly.pdbx_seq_one_letter_code
_entity_poly.pdbx_strand_id
1 'polypeptide(L)'
;MNAFIDISELRARSTGGSTPERGRPAAAILTLGADGSNLPTAPDLAVLLARVPVAEVRLARPVDLSDPRGGDAARTIALVRECSSVGARVTWSLTSGERTLDVSHLLGHLPAPHDMRVVGGGKWRSTDDFGLLYFRRGPGFLSVVDRRSGQSERLVLDDRVVVDVFTRGLEGCPWSELSKDARQAIAAQELVAVGLLLRVGDHYVTLPVHMRSWPMGTVLLGGTLASAGSKDAPERL
;
A
#
# COMPACT_ATOMS: atom_id res chain seq x y z
N MET A 1 -9.03 -27.41 -4.92
CA MET A 1 -7.87 -27.16 -5.81
C MET A 1 -7.95 -25.70 -6.20
N ASN A 2 -6.96 -24.88 -5.83
CA ASN A 2 -7.00 -23.44 -6.14
C ASN A 2 -6.61 -23.24 -7.61
N ALA A 3 -7.39 -22.46 -8.34
CA ALA A 3 -7.09 -22.13 -9.73
C ALA A 3 -6.09 -20.98 -9.77
N PHE A 4 -4.98 -21.11 -10.49
CA PHE A 4 -4.06 -19.99 -10.69
C PHE A 4 -4.49 -19.21 -11.92
N ILE A 5 -4.55 -17.89 -11.80
CA ILE A 5 -4.85 -16.98 -12.90
C ILE A 5 -3.80 -15.87 -12.95
N ASP A 6 -3.52 -15.36 -14.14
CA ASP A 6 -2.66 -14.18 -14.33
C ASP A 6 -3.50 -12.90 -14.52
N ILE A 7 -2.82 -11.78 -14.73
CA ILE A 7 -3.47 -10.47 -14.93
C ILE A 7 -4.27 -10.38 -16.24
N SER A 8 -3.86 -11.10 -17.29
CA SER A 8 -4.54 -11.11 -18.59
C SER A 8 -5.87 -11.86 -18.50
N GLU A 9 -5.85 -13.02 -17.83
CA GLU A 9 -7.05 -13.82 -17.54
C GLU A 9 -8.01 -13.04 -16.62
N LEU A 10 -7.50 -12.33 -15.60
CA LEU A 10 -8.34 -11.48 -14.74
C LEU A 10 -9.01 -10.35 -15.54
N ARG A 11 -8.29 -9.72 -16.47
CA ARG A 11 -8.84 -8.70 -17.38
C ARG A 11 -9.91 -9.27 -18.30
N ALA A 12 -9.68 -10.46 -18.88
CA ALA A 12 -10.66 -11.14 -19.73
C ALA A 12 -11.95 -11.48 -18.97
N ARG A 13 -11.84 -11.90 -17.70
CA ARG A 13 -13.02 -12.16 -16.85
C ARG A 13 -13.78 -10.90 -16.47
N SER A 14 -13.08 -9.78 -16.30
CA SER A 14 -13.67 -8.48 -15.97
C SER A 14 -14.55 -7.91 -17.10
N THR A 15 -14.26 -8.23 -18.36
CA THR A 15 -15.05 -7.79 -19.53
C THR A 15 -16.25 -8.69 -19.83
N GLY A 16 -16.26 -9.93 -19.32
CA GLY A 16 -17.32 -10.94 -19.55
C GLY A 16 -18.65 -10.73 -18.82
N GLY A 17 -18.84 -9.60 -18.12
CA GLY A 17 -20.15 -9.13 -17.65
C GLY A 17 -20.83 -9.87 -16.49
N SER A 18 -20.25 -10.94 -15.96
CA SER A 18 -20.86 -11.67 -14.82
C SER A 18 -20.27 -11.19 -13.50
N THR A 19 -20.99 -10.30 -12.80
CA THR A 19 -20.73 -10.04 -11.38
C THR A 19 -21.04 -11.34 -10.63
N PRO A 20 -20.07 -11.99 -9.96
CA PRO A 20 -20.37 -13.23 -9.25
C PRO A 20 -21.36 -12.96 -8.12
N GLU A 21 -22.28 -13.92 -7.92
CA GLU A 21 -23.16 -13.92 -6.75
C GLU A 21 -22.33 -13.76 -5.48
N ARG A 22 -22.68 -12.75 -4.67
CA ARG A 22 -22.08 -12.56 -3.35
C ARG A 22 -22.33 -13.81 -2.53
N GLY A 23 -21.30 -14.61 -2.29
CA GLY A 23 -21.43 -15.77 -1.40
C GLY A 23 -20.43 -16.89 -1.60
N ARG A 24 -19.78 -17.02 -2.76
CA ARG A 24 -18.75 -18.05 -2.96
C ARG A 24 -17.34 -17.42 -2.91
N PRO A 25 -16.44 -17.83 -1.99
CA PRO A 25 -15.05 -17.42 -2.08
C PRO A 25 -14.51 -17.94 -3.42
N ALA A 26 -14.05 -17.02 -4.27
CA ALA A 26 -13.38 -17.40 -5.49
C ALA A 26 -12.11 -18.16 -5.12
N ALA A 27 -12.02 -19.44 -5.46
CA ALA A 27 -10.85 -20.27 -5.18
C ALA A 27 -9.61 -19.89 -6.03
N ALA A 28 -9.67 -18.78 -6.77
CA ALA A 28 -8.61 -18.35 -7.66
C ALA A 28 -7.51 -17.59 -6.90
N ILE A 29 -6.26 -17.92 -7.18
CA ILE A 29 -5.07 -17.16 -6.77
C ILE A 29 -4.60 -16.37 -7.97
N LEU A 30 -4.57 -15.04 -7.86
CA LEU A 30 -4.00 -14.16 -8.86
C LEU A 30 -2.49 -14.09 -8.66
N THR A 31 -1.70 -14.53 -9.64
CA THR A 31 -0.24 -14.38 -9.61
C THR A 31 0.19 -13.22 -10.48
N LEU A 32 0.97 -12.29 -9.92
CA LEU A 32 1.51 -11.12 -10.62
C LEU A 32 3.04 -11.19 -10.69
N GLY A 33 3.61 -10.82 -11.84
CA GLY A 33 5.06 -10.70 -12.04
C GLY A 33 5.82 -12.02 -12.25
N ALA A 34 5.12 -13.14 -12.48
CA ALA A 34 5.75 -14.45 -12.71
C ALA A 34 6.54 -14.53 -14.02
N ASP A 35 6.00 -13.95 -15.11
CA ASP A 35 6.56 -14.10 -16.45
C ASP A 35 7.39 -12.89 -16.90
N GLY A 36 7.83 -12.05 -15.96
CA GLY A 36 8.47 -10.76 -16.27
C GLY A 36 7.51 -9.75 -16.91
N SER A 37 6.21 -10.03 -16.94
CA SER A 37 5.17 -9.10 -17.36
C SER A 37 5.12 -7.90 -16.41
N ASN A 38 4.91 -6.71 -16.97
CA ASN A 38 4.77 -5.49 -16.19
C ASN A 38 3.63 -5.65 -15.18
N LEU A 39 3.94 -5.36 -13.91
CA LEU A 39 2.95 -5.31 -12.85
C LEU A 39 1.84 -4.30 -13.20
N PRO A 40 0.56 -4.62 -12.95
CA PRO A 40 -0.51 -3.66 -13.16
C PRO A 40 -0.29 -2.41 -12.31
N THR A 41 -0.94 -1.30 -12.65
CA THR A 41 -1.03 -0.17 -11.74
C THR A 41 -1.89 -0.55 -10.53
N ALA A 42 -1.68 0.10 -9.39
CA ALA A 42 -2.52 -0.12 -8.22
C ALA A 42 -4.01 0.20 -8.50
N PRO A 43 -4.37 1.35 -9.10
CA PRO A 43 -5.77 1.63 -9.45
C PRO A 43 -6.40 0.58 -10.37
N ASP A 44 -5.67 0.11 -11.39
CA ASP A 44 -6.17 -0.93 -12.29
C ASP A 44 -6.48 -2.23 -11.54
N LEU A 45 -5.57 -2.65 -10.66
CA LEU A 45 -5.78 -3.85 -9.85
C LEU A 45 -7.03 -3.73 -8.97
N ALA A 46 -7.23 -2.58 -8.32
CA ALA A 46 -8.41 -2.35 -7.49
C ALA A 46 -9.72 -2.46 -8.29
N VAL A 47 -9.76 -1.90 -9.50
CA VAL A 47 -10.93 -2.00 -10.40
C VAL A 47 -11.19 -3.45 -10.80
N LEU A 48 -10.14 -4.22 -11.09
CA LEU A 48 -10.27 -5.62 -11.46
C LEU A 48 -10.76 -6.48 -10.30
N LEU A 49 -10.19 -6.31 -9.10
CA LEU A 49 -10.56 -7.06 -7.89
C LEU A 49 -12.00 -6.78 -7.43
N ALA A 50 -12.52 -5.57 -7.70
CA ALA A 50 -13.92 -5.24 -7.43
C ALA A 50 -14.92 -5.99 -8.33
N ARG A 51 -14.48 -6.44 -9.51
CA ARG A 51 -15.33 -7.13 -10.50
C ARG A 51 -15.13 -8.64 -10.47
N VAL A 52 -13.90 -9.07 -10.27
CA VAL A 52 -13.50 -10.48 -10.28
C VAL A 52 -12.88 -10.79 -8.92
N PRO A 53 -13.62 -11.41 -7.99
CA PRO A 53 -13.08 -11.80 -6.70
C PRO A 53 -12.00 -12.86 -6.91
N VAL A 54 -10.95 -12.76 -6.09
CA VAL A 54 -9.87 -13.74 -5.96
C VAL A 54 -9.65 -14.00 -4.47
N ALA A 55 -9.23 -15.20 -4.10
CA ALA A 55 -8.94 -15.53 -2.71
C ALA A 55 -7.65 -14.85 -2.21
N GLU A 56 -6.68 -14.68 -3.11
CA GLU A 56 -5.35 -14.18 -2.80
C GLU A 56 -4.72 -13.54 -4.03
N VAL A 57 -3.98 -12.46 -3.80
CA VAL A 57 -3.02 -11.89 -4.75
C VAL A 57 -1.62 -12.33 -4.33
N ARG A 58 -0.88 -12.97 -5.23
CA ARG A 58 0.49 -13.42 -5.02
C ARG A 58 1.45 -12.64 -5.90
N LEU A 59 2.42 -11.99 -5.28
CA LEU A 59 3.53 -11.33 -5.97
C LEU A 59 4.65 -12.36 -6.11
N ALA A 60 4.95 -12.74 -7.36
CA ALA A 60 5.82 -13.88 -7.64
C ALA A 60 7.29 -13.61 -7.31
N ARG A 61 7.73 -12.36 -7.41
CA ARG A 61 9.12 -11.96 -7.20
C ARG A 61 9.30 -11.28 -5.85
N PRO A 62 10.37 -11.59 -5.10
CA PRO A 62 10.74 -10.83 -3.93
C PRO A 62 11.01 -9.36 -4.29
N VAL A 63 10.55 -8.46 -3.44
CA VAL A 63 10.85 -7.03 -3.52
C VAL A 63 12.25 -6.80 -2.99
N ASP A 64 13.14 -6.25 -3.81
CA ASP A 64 14.46 -5.82 -3.38
C ASP A 64 14.45 -4.31 -3.09
N LEU A 65 14.55 -3.94 -1.81
CA LEU A 65 14.65 -2.53 -1.40
C LEU A 65 16.04 -1.94 -1.63
N SER A 66 17.04 -2.76 -1.94
CA SER A 66 18.41 -2.32 -2.23
C SER A 66 18.69 -2.10 -3.72
N ASP A 67 17.72 -2.40 -4.61
CA ASP A 67 17.84 -2.09 -6.03
C ASP A 67 17.96 -0.57 -6.25
N PRO A 68 19.07 -0.07 -6.83
CA PRO A 68 19.25 1.35 -7.08
C PRO A 68 18.18 1.95 -8.01
N ARG A 69 17.56 1.15 -8.90
CA ARG A 69 16.46 1.65 -9.75
C ARG A 69 15.19 1.84 -8.94
N GLY A 70 14.85 0.87 -8.09
CA GLY A 70 13.75 0.94 -7.11
C GLY A 70 12.33 1.03 -7.67
N GLY A 71 12.16 1.05 -9.00
CA GLY A 71 10.84 1.17 -9.65
C GLY A 71 9.92 -0.01 -9.36
N ASP A 72 10.45 -1.24 -9.47
CA ASP A 72 9.70 -2.46 -9.15
C ASP A 72 9.34 -2.53 -7.65
N ALA A 73 10.24 -2.06 -6.78
CA ALA A 73 9.99 -1.98 -5.34
C ALA A 73 8.86 -0.98 -5.02
N ALA A 74 8.93 0.24 -5.57
CA ALA A 74 7.89 1.25 -5.42
C ALA A 74 6.53 0.75 -5.93
N ARG A 75 6.51 0.12 -7.12
CA ARG A 75 5.29 -0.44 -7.70
C ARG A 75 4.72 -1.57 -6.85
N THR A 76 5.56 -2.45 -6.32
CA THR A 76 5.10 -3.58 -5.51
C THR A 76 4.53 -3.11 -4.17
N ILE A 77 5.18 -2.13 -3.51
CA ILE A 77 4.66 -1.51 -2.28
C ILE A 77 3.31 -0.85 -2.55
N ALA A 78 3.15 -0.15 -3.69
CA ALA A 78 1.88 0.42 -4.09
C ALA A 78 0.78 -0.64 -4.26
N LEU A 79 1.10 -1.81 -4.84
CA LEU A 79 0.16 -2.92 -5.00
C LEU A 79 -0.22 -3.57 -3.66
N VAL A 80 0.74 -3.79 -2.76
CA VAL A 80 0.47 -4.32 -1.41
C VAL A 80 -0.44 -3.37 -0.63
N ARG A 81 -0.13 -2.06 -0.67
CA ARG A 81 -0.97 -1.01 -0.09
C ARG A 81 -2.38 -0.99 -0.69
N GLU A 82 -2.50 -1.20 -2.00
CA GLU A 82 -3.80 -1.23 -2.67
C GLU A 82 -4.62 -2.47 -2.28
N CYS A 83 -3.99 -3.65 -2.22
CA CYS A 83 -4.63 -4.87 -1.70
C CYS A 83 -5.17 -4.62 -0.28
N SER A 84 -4.38 -3.95 0.57
CA SER A 84 -4.78 -3.56 1.92
C SER A 84 -5.98 -2.61 1.93
N SER A 85 -6.05 -1.68 0.98
CA SER A 85 -7.15 -0.72 0.84
C SER A 85 -8.48 -1.40 0.53
N VAL A 86 -8.46 -2.44 -0.32
CA VAL A 86 -9.66 -3.19 -0.74
C VAL A 86 -9.92 -4.45 0.09
N GLY A 87 -9.08 -4.74 1.09
CA GLY A 87 -9.19 -5.93 1.93
C GLY A 87 -8.83 -7.24 1.22
N ALA A 88 -8.08 -7.19 0.12
CA ALA A 88 -7.59 -8.37 -0.56
C ALA A 88 -6.39 -8.97 0.18
N ARG A 89 -6.41 -10.29 0.40
CA ARG A 89 -5.26 -11.02 0.94
C ARG A 89 -4.11 -10.96 -0.06
N VAL A 90 -2.91 -10.64 0.41
CA VAL A 90 -1.71 -10.55 -0.41
C VAL A 90 -0.58 -11.39 0.18
N THR A 91 0.08 -12.17 -0.67
CA THR A 91 1.30 -12.91 -0.36
C THR A 91 2.44 -12.33 -1.17
N TRP A 92 3.49 -11.89 -0.49
CA TRP A 92 4.65 -11.24 -1.09
C TRP A 92 5.90 -11.52 -0.27
N SER A 93 7.08 -11.27 -0.84
CA SER A 93 8.36 -11.49 -0.16
C SER A 93 9.21 -10.23 -0.23
N LEU A 94 10.05 -10.05 0.78
CA LEU A 94 10.90 -8.87 0.94
C LEU A 94 12.36 -9.30 1.12
N THR A 95 13.24 -8.71 0.33
CA THR A 95 14.68 -8.80 0.50
C THR A 95 15.26 -7.42 0.69
N SER A 96 16.22 -7.32 1.59
CA SER A 96 16.92 -6.09 1.85
C SER A 96 18.40 -6.40 2.04
N GLY A 97 19.26 -5.71 1.30
CA GLY A 97 20.71 -5.84 1.44
C GLY A 97 21.19 -5.48 2.85
N GLU A 98 22.43 -5.88 3.17
CA GLU A 98 23.04 -5.75 4.50
C GLU A 98 23.14 -4.31 5.03
N ARG A 99 22.94 -3.31 4.16
CA ARG A 99 23.10 -1.88 4.46
C ARG A 99 21.79 -1.11 4.63
N THR A 100 20.65 -1.76 4.44
CA THR A 100 19.37 -1.07 4.53
C THR A 100 18.92 -1.01 5.99
N LEU A 101 18.47 0.18 6.42
CA LEU A 101 17.87 0.43 7.73
C LEU A 101 16.70 -0.53 8.01
N ASP A 102 16.37 -0.75 9.29
CA ASP A 102 15.17 -1.49 9.68
C ASP A 102 13.94 -0.84 9.04
N VAL A 103 13.35 -1.46 8.02
CA VAL A 103 12.18 -0.92 7.30
C VAL A 103 10.86 -1.24 8.00
N SER A 104 10.89 -2.03 9.06
CA SER A 104 9.68 -2.50 9.76
C SER A 104 8.91 -1.34 10.39
N HIS A 105 9.60 -0.27 10.82
CA HIS A 105 8.93 0.93 11.33
C HIS A 105 8.16 1.70 10.24
N LEU A 106 8.62 1.66 8.99
CA LEU A 106 7.98 2.34 7.87
C LEU A 106 6.88 1.51 7.22
N LEU A 107 7.12 0.21 7.05
CA LEU A 107 6.27 -0.71 6.28
C LEU A 107 5.41 -1.63 7.14
N GLY A 108 5.65 -1.69 8.45
CA GLY A 108 4.95 -2.59 9.37
C GLY A 108 3.45 -2.36 9.49
N HIS A 109 2.89 -1.32 8.87
CA HIS A 109 1.44 -1.11 8.73
C HIS A 109 0.82 -1.87 7.55
N LEU A 110 1.61 -2.28 6.56
CA LEU A 110 1.17 -3.10 5.42
C LEU A 110 1.10 -4.57 5.84
N PRO A 111 0.43 -5.47 5.11
CA PRO A 111 0.46 -6.91 5.38
C PRO A 111 1.89 -7.45 5.43
N ALA A 112 2.20 -8.28 6.43
CA ALA A 112 3.52 -8.89 6.58
C ALA A 112 3.93 -9.70 5.34
N PRO A 113 5.17 -9.57 4.85
CA PRO A 113 5.67 -10.45 3.81
C PRO A 113 5.76 -11.88 4.34
N HIS A 114 5.54 -12.85 3.46
CA HIS A 114 5.61 -14.27 3.75
C HIS A 114 7.05 -14.76 3.98
N ASP A 115 8.00 -14.24 3.20
CA ASP A 115 9.43 -14.44 3.41
C ASP A 115 10.11 -13.07 3.51
N MET A 116 11.01 -12.93 4.49
CA MET A 116 11.69 -11.68 4.79
C MET A 116 13.16 -11.95 5.07
N ARG A 117 14.04 -11.37 4.24
CA ARG A 117 15.48 -11.35 4.44
C ARG A 117 15.93 -9.91 4.63
N VAL A 118 15.79 -9.40 5.85
CA VAL A 118 16.21 -8.04 6.23
C VAL A 118 17.15 -8.08 7.44
N VAL A 119 18.09 -7.15 7.50
CA VAL A 119 18.98 -6.96 8.65
C VAL A 119 18.28 -6.08 9.68
N GLY A 120 18.24 -6.52 10.95
CA GLY A 120 17.56 -5.79 12.03
C GLY A 120 16.04 -5.92 11.97
N GLY A 121 15.51 -7.11 12.28
CA GLY A 121 14.08 -7.41 12.19
C GLY A 121 13.27 -6.86 13.37
N GLY A 122 12.66 -5.69 13.19
CA GLY A 122 11.58 -5.20 14.04
C GLY A 122 10.30 -6.03 13.88
N LYS A 123 9.37 -5.91 14.84
CA LYS A 123 8.07 -6.59 14.76
C LYS A 123 7.19 -5.98 13.66
N TRP A 124 6.65 -6.80 12.78
CA TRP A 124 5.73 -6.37 11.73
C TRP A 124 4.32 -6.14 12.30
N ARG A 125 3.99 -4.89 12.67
CA ARG A 125 2.82 -4.57 13.50
C ARG A 125 1.46 -4.94 12.90
N SER A 126 1.35 -5.06 11.58
CA SER A 126 0.11 -5.44 10.91
C SER A 126 -0.38 -6.84 11.27
N THR A 127 0.45 -7.67 11.92
CA THR A 127 0.02 -8.98 12.42
C THR A 127 -1.00 -8.85 13.55
N ASP A 128 -0.99 -7.72 14.27
CA ASP A 128 -1.77 -7.52 15.49
C ASP A 128 -2.83 -6.40 15.35
N ASP A 129 -2.61 -5.41 14.49
CA ASP A 129 -3.48 -4.24 14.34
C ASP A 129 -3.64 -3.84 12.86
N PHE A 130 -4.82 -3.34 12.50
CA PHE A 130 -5.16 -2.86 11.16
C PHE A 130 -5.33 -1.34 11.15
N GLY A 131 -5.12 -0.72 9.98
CA GLY A 131 -5.32 0.73 9.84
C GLY A 131 -4.31 1.53 10.65
N LEU A 132 -3.06 1.06 10.70
CA LEU A 132 -1.96 1.71 11.40
C LEU A 132 -1.44 2.96 10.68
N LEU A 133 -1.61 3.06 9.36
CA LEU A 133 -1.28 4.25 8.59
C LEU A 133 -2.22 4.33 7.39
N TYR A 134 -3.10 5.33 7.38
CA TYR A 134 -4.08 5.49 6.31
C TYR A 134 -4.38 6.95 6.01
N PHE A 135 -4.91 7.21 4.81
CA PHE A 135 -5.40 8.52 4.44
C PHE A 135 -6.82 8.48 3.90
N ARG A 136 -7.49 9.63 3.96
CA ARG A 136 -8.77 9.91 3.31
C ARG A 136 -8.64 11.18 2.49
N ARG A 137 -9.24 11.18 1.30
CA ARG A 137 -9.27 12.34 0.43
C ARG A 137 -10.50 13.20 0.72
N GLY A 138 -10.28 14.48 0.99
CA GLY A 138 -11.29 15.52 1.02
C GLY A 138 -11.18 16.46 -0.19
N PRO A 139 -12.08 17.45 -0.31
CA PRO A 139 -11.97 18.48 -1.34
C PRO A 139 -10.73 19.36 -1.13
N GLY A 140 -9.68 19.11 -1.93
CA GLY A 140 -8.44 19.89 -1.89
C GLY A 140 -7.46 19.55 -0.77
N PHE A 141 -7.76 18.57 0.09
CA PHE A 141 -6.88 18.16 1.18
C PHE A 141 -6.88 16.64 1.37
N LEU A 142 -5.88 16.14 2.10
CA LEU A 142 -5.77 14.76 2.55
C LEU A 142 -5.73 14.73 4.09
N SER A 143 -6.52 13.87 4.71
CA SER A 143 -6.39 13.59 6.15
C SER A 143 -5.67 12.27 6.32
N VAL A 144 -4.48 12.31 6.92
CA VAL A 144 -3.66 11.15 7.24
C VAL A 144 -3.81 10.84 8.73
N VAL A 145 -3.91 9.56 9.05
CA VAL A 145 -3.86 9.06 10.43
C VAL A 145 -2.70 8.09 10.52
N ASP A 146 -1.81 8.34 11.48
CA ASP A 146 -0.64 7.52 11.79
C ASP A 146 -0.74 6.98 13.21
N ARG A 147 -0.65 5.65 13.36
CA ARG A 147 -0.68 4.91 14.63
C ARG A 147 0.55 4.02 14.79
N ARG A 148 1.57 4.17 13.93
CA ARG A 148 2.76 3.30 13.88
C ARG A 148 3.64 3.41 15.13
N SER A 149 3.62 4.55 15.83
CA SER A 149 4.29 4.74 17.13
C SER A 149 3.50 4.16 18.32
N GLY A 150 2.23 3.79 18.12
CA GLY A 150 1.30 3.41 19.18
C GLY A 150 0.43 4.57 19.68
N GLN A 151 0.85 5.81 19.45
CA GLN A 151 0.01 7.00 19.59
C GLN A 151 -0.71 7.28 18.27
N SER A 152 -1.92 7.85 18.34
CA SER A 152 -2.68 8.22 17.14
C SER A 152 -2.45 9.69 16.80
N GLU A 153 -1.73 9.93 15.72
CA GLU A 153 -1.49 11.26 15.16
C GLU A 153 -2.36 11.48 13.93
N ARG A 154 -2.87 12.70 13.78
CA ARG A 154 -3.67 13.09 12.63
C ARG A 154 -3.05 14.29 11.95
N LEU A 155 -2.64 14.09 10.70
CA LEU A 155 -2.08 15.14 9.84
C LEU A 155 -3.12 15.55 8.80
N VAL A 156 -3.20 16.84 8.51
CA VAL A 156 -3.97 17.38 7.38
C VAL A 156 -2.99 17.97 6.39
N LEU A 157 -2.98 17.44 5.17
CA LEU A 157 -2.20 17.96 4.06
C LEU A 157 -3.14 18.80 3.19
N ASP A 158 -3.04 20.12 3.23
CA ASP A 158 -3.88 21.04 2.46
C ASP A 158 -3.09 21.98 1.53
N ASP A 159 -1.75 22.02 1.63
CA ASP A 159 -0.90 22.62 0.61
C ASP A 159 -0.97 21.85 -0.72
N ARG A 160 -1.15 22.58 -1.82
CA ARG A 160 -1.36 21.98 -3.15
C ARG A 160 -0.13 21.21 -3.65
N VAL A 161 1.08 21.67 -3.35
CA VAL A 161 2.31 20.99 -3.77
C VAL A 161 2.47 19.70 -2.97
N VAL A 162 2.25 19.75 -1.66
CA VAL A 162 2.30 18.56 -0.80
C VAL A 162 1.26 17.52 -1.22
N VAL A 163 0.01 17.93 -1.49
CA VAL A 163 -1.05 17.04 -1.97
C VAL A 163 -0.71 16.43 -3.33
N ASP A 164 -0.12 17.20 -4.26
CA ASP A 164 0.29 16.71 -5.58
C ASP A 164 1.41 15.66 -5.45
N VAL A 165 2.47 15.96 -4.70
CA VAL A 165 3.59 15.04 -4.45
C VAL A 165 3.11 13.73 -3.83
N PHE A 166 2.27 13.83 -2.79
CA PHE A 166 1.65 12.66 -2.13
C PHE A 166 0.82 11.84 -3.11
N THR A 167 0.01 12.48 -3.94
CA THR A 167 -0.91 11.79 -4.86
C THR A 167 -0.14 11.13 -6.01
N ARG A 168 0.88 11.78 -6.57
CA ARG A 168 1.77 11.21 -7.60
C ARG A 168 2.52 9.98 -7.10
N GLY A 169 2.90 9.95 -5.82
CA GLY A 169 3.56 8.80 -5.21
C GLY A 169 2.67 7.57 -5.02
N LEU A 170 1.35 7.66 -5.27
CA LEU A 170 0.45 6.51 -5.07
C LEU A 170 0.83 5.32 -5.96
N GLU A 171 1.33 5.52 -7.17
CA GLU A 171 1.68 4.40 -8.07
C GLU A 171 3.17 4.02 -8.07
N GLY A 172 3.95 4.72 -7.25
CA GLY A 172 5.39 4.79 -7.43
C GLY A 172 5.75 5.76 -8.56
N CYS A 173 6.61 6.73 -8.28
CA CYS A 173 7.01 7.76 -9.25
C CYS A 173 8.54 7.94 -9.22
N PRO A 174 9.20 8.22 -10.36
CA PRO A 174 10.61 8.55 -10.36
C PRO A 174 10.89 9.79 -9.54
N TRP A 175 11.93 9.75 -8.70
CA TRP A 175 12.38 10.89 -7.90
C TRP A 175 12.84 12.06 -8.78
N SER A 176 13.42 11.74 -9.93
CA SER A 176 13.91 12.72 -10.91
C SER A 176 12.80 13.61 -11.49
N GLU A 177 11.54 13.18 -11.44
CA GLU A 177 10.43 14.02 -11.87
C GLU A 177 10.07 15.10 -10.85
N LEU A 178 10.25 14.83 -9.56
CA LEU A 178 10.05 15.79 -8.47
C LEU A 178 11.18 16.80 -8.41
N SER A 179 12.42 16.36 -8.61
CA SER A 179 13.60 17.21 -8.50
C SER A 179 13.71 18.29 -9.58
N LYS A 180 12.80 18.30 -10.57
CA LYS A 180 12.68 19.37 -11.57
C LYS A 180 12.11 20.67 -10.99
N ASP A 181 11.35 20.58 -9.90
CA ASP A 181 10.75 21.72 -9.20
C ASP A 181 11.24 21.71 -7.75
N ALA A 182 11.89 22.81 -7.33
CA ALA A 182 12.45 22.92 -5.98
C ALA A 182 11.38 22.78 -4.87
N ARG A 183 10.15 23.26 -5.10
CA ARG A 183 9.06 23.14 -4.12
C ARG A 183 8.59 21.70 -4.00
N GLN A 184 8.48 20.98 -5.12
CA GLN A 184 8.13 19.55 -5.10
C GLN A 184 9.23 18.71 -4.42
N ALA A 185 10.50 19.05 -4.66
CA ALA A 185 11.63 18.39 -4.02
C ALA A 185 11.62 18.56 -2.49
N ILE A 186 11.37 19.79 -2.00
CA ILE A 186 11.26 20.09 -0.56
C ILE A 186 10.06 19.33 0.05
N ALA A 187 8.87 19.45 -0.55
CA ALA A 187 7.68 18.75 -0.07
C ALA A 187 7.89 17.22 -0.01
N ALA A 188 8.57 16.64 -1.00
CA ALA A 188 8.90 15.22 -0.99
C ALA A 188 9.87 14.84 0.12
N GLN A 189 10.89 15.66 0.39
CA GLN A 189 11.84 15.44 1.49
C GLN A 189 11.14 15.50 2.85
N GLU A 190 10.26 16.48 3.06
CA GLU A 190 9.46 16.60 4.28
C GLU A 190 8.57 15.37 4.49
N LEU A 191 7.85 14.95 3.44
CA LEU A 191 7.00 13.76 3.50
C LEU A 191 7.80 12.45 3.72
N VAL A 192 9.04 12.36 3.22
CA VAL A 192 9.96 11.25 3.55
C VAL A 192 10.38 11.33 5.01
N ALA A 193 10.72 12.53 5.51
CA ALA A 193 11.18 12.72 6.88
C ALA A 193 10.11 12.34 7.92
N VAL A 194 8.83 12.62 7.65
CA VAL A 194 7.70 12.19 8.49
C VAL A 194 7.20 10.78 8.16
N GLY A 195 7.88 10.05 7.26
CA GLY A 195 7.58 8.66 6.94
C GLY A 195 6.22 8.45 6.25
N LEU A 196 5.72 9.44 5.49
CA LEU A 196 4.54 9.33 4.63
C LEU A 196 4.90 8.90 3.20
N LEU A 197 6.13 9.18 2.78
CA LEU A 197 6.74 8.62 1.58
C LEU A 197 7.91 7.72 1.95
N LEU A 198 8.14 6.69 1.14
CA LEU A 198 9.38 5.94 1.13
C LEU A 198 10.13 6.22 -0.17
N ARG A 199 11.40 6.60 -0.06
CA ARG A 199 12.33 6.60 -1.19
C ARG A 199 13.01 5.23 -1.29
N VAL A 200 12.97 4.64 -2.47
CA VAL A 200 13.59 3.35 -2.81
C VAL A 200 14.32 3.54 -4.12
N GLY A 201 15.66 3.49 -4.07
CA GLY A 201 16.50 3.84 -5.22
C GLY A 201 16.16 5.21 -5.80
N ASP A 202 15.92 5.22 -7.12
CA ASP A 202 15.52 6.40 -7.90
C ASP A 202 14.01 6.66 -7.92
N HIS A 203 13.23 5.96 -7.10
CA HIS A 203 11.78 6.11 -7.01
C HIS A 203 11.32 6.49 -5.60
N TYR A 204 10.09 6.98 -5.51
CA TYR A 204 9.37 7.10 -4.25
C TYR A 204 7.96 6.54 -4.34
N VAL A 205 7.42 6.13 -3.20
CA VAL A 205 6.07 5.61 -3.07
C VAL A 205 5.40 6.14 -1.80
N THR A 206 4.11 6.45 -1.93
CA THR A 206 3.25 6.87 -0.82
C THR A 206 2.84 5.68 0.04
N LEU A 207 3.08 5.79 1.34
CA LEU A 207 2.90 4.70 2.30
C LEU A 207 1.47 4.56 2.86
N PRO A 208 0.75 5.63 3.22
CA PRO A 208 -0.56 5.50 3.84
C PRO A 208 -1.58 4.78 2.95
N VAL A 209 -2.28 3.80 3.52
CA VAL A 209 -3.35 3.07 2.82
C VAL A 209 -4.52 4.00 2.52
N HIS A 210 -5.05 3.98 1.30
CA HIS A 210 -6.23 4.77 0.97
C HIS A 210 -7.47 4.16 1.63
N MET A 211 -8.01 4.78 2.68
CA MET A 211 -9.18 4.28 3.38
C MET A 211 -10.46 4.75 2.69
N ARG A 212 -10.90 4.01 1.67
CA ARG A 212 -12.09 4.33 0.85
C ARG A 212 -13.41 4.10 1.58
N SER A 213 -13.46 3.07 2.42
CA SER A 213 -14.61 2.73 3.26
C SER A 213 -14.13 2.37 4.65
N TRP A 214 -14.86 2.76 5.70
CA TRP A 214 -14.63 2.15 7.01
C TRP A 214 -15.00 0.66 6.93
N PRO A 215 -14.21 -0.25 7.50
CA PRO A 215 -14.61 -1.64 7.66
C PRO A 215 -15.72 -1.74 8.72
N MET A 216 -16.94 -1.32 8.37
CA MET A 216 -18.12 -1.39 9.24
C MET A 216 -18.79 -2.77 9.22
N GLY A 217 -18.30 -3.74 8.43
CA GLY A 217 -19.05 -4.96 8.10
C GLY A 217 -18.39 -6.31 8.37
N THR A 218 -17.06 -6.40 8.45
CA THR A 218 -16.37 -7.72 8.56
C THR A 218 -15.60 -7.90 9.87
N VAL A 219 -15.31 -6.82 10.59
CA VAL A 219 -14.59 -6.85 11.86
C VAL A 219 -15.52 -7.26 13.03
N LEU A 220 -16.82 -7.04 12.90
CA LEU A 220 -17.83 -7.53 13.86
C LEU A 220 -17.96 -9.07 13.91
N LEU A 221 -17.34 -9.81 12.97
CA LEU A 221 -17.36 -11.28 12.96
C LEU A 221 -16.02 -11.93 13.32
N GLY A 222 -14.99 -11.18 13.72
CA GLY A 222 -13.72 -11.84 14.06
C GLY A 222 -12.56 -11.03 14.65
N GLY A 223 -12.72 -9.77 15.05
CA GLY A 223 -11.61 -9.05 15.67
C GLY A 223 -12.04 -7.77 16.39
N THR A 224 -11.51 -7.55 17.58
CA THR A 224 -11.93 -6.51 18.51
C THR A 224 -11.45 -5.12 18.06
N LEU A 225 -12.36 -4.26 17.58
CA LEU A 225 -12.15 -2.81 17.58
C LEU A 225 -12.68 -2.24 18.89
N ALA A 226 -11.87 -2.30 19.95
CA ALA A 226 -12.12 -1.57 21.18
C ALA A 226 -10.95 -0.62 21.45
N SER A 227 -10.96 0.54 20.77
CA SER A 227 -10.41 1.80 21.28
C SER A 227 -10.65 2.90 20.25
N ALA A 228 -11.83 3.51 20.31
CA ALA A 228 -12.00 4.86 19.79
C ALA A 228 -11.49 5.82 20.87
N GLY A 229 -10.21 6.20 20.75
CA GLY A 229 -9.59 7.23 21.57
C GLY A 229 -10.21 8.61 21.30
N SER A 230 -10.34 9.37 22.38
CA SER A 230 -10.92 10.71 22.47
C SER A 230 -10.32 11.73 21.49
N LYS A 231 -11.13 12.74 21.19
CA LYS A 231 -10.96 13.78 20.18
C LYS A 231 -9.92 14.82 20.63
N ASP A 232 -8.69 14.72 20.14
CA ASP A 232 -7.72 15.83 20.17
C ASP A 232 -7.58 16.49 18.80
N ALA A 233 -7.45 17.82 18.82
CA ALA A 233 -7.46 18.69 17.65
C ALA A 233 -6.15 18.54 16.85
N PRO A 234 -6.21 18.60 15.50
CA PRO A 234 -5.03 18.37 14.67
C PRO A 234 -4.08 19.58 14.66
N GLU A 235 -2.78 19.29 14.72
CA GLU A 235 -1.71 20.20 14.38
C GLU A 235 -1.63 20.34 12.84
N ARG A 236 -1.51 21.58 12.34
CA ARG A 236 -1.44 21.87 10.90
C ARG A 236 0.02 22.02 10.49
N LEU A 237 0.41 21.33 9.42
CA LEU A 237 1.67 21.54 8.71
C LEU A 237 1.39 22.34 7.44
#